data_AF-A0AA38M7I0-F1
#
_entry.id   AF-A0AA38M7I0-F1
#
_cell.length_a   1.000
_cell.length_b   1.000
_cell.length_c   1.000
_cell.angle_alpha   90.00
_cell.angle_beta   90.00
_cell.angle_gamma   90.00
#
_symmetry.space_group_name_H-M   'P 1'
#
loop_
_entity.id
_entity.type
_entity.pdbx_description
1 polymer ?
#
loop_
_entity_poly.entity_id
_entity_poly.type
_entity_poly.pdbx_seq_one_letter_code
_entity_poly.pdbx_strand_id
1 'polypeptide(L)'
;MEGNVFILSHFSTSFTIFLAQHYISSYLFIQKFELNYFIRYAPIFFMLYQLVCTWCQSYTTSMIASNLHPILLWQIDEATEDIKKTVKRIWFFITLYIVVSVALALVTCLACVIQTPKEYFFFFEIAELYFPQWKPFYTFTIKSALFVLAYTGVSIPGFASFYFYGYITLQKLMLKHCVQNINTNYDQVDNVRFSSVTYQRVINQRLLFCVKRHIRFCKSVARFIQIADAYVLPYQVLGTIVTASIFVFSFAFEGSLAGQYFRIATFVALSCTIVLGFVIIGQEIEDMQLLCTWCQSYTTSIVARNLHSILLWQIDEATEEIKKTLKRTWFFITLYIVVSVAVALLTCLACVVQTPKEFFFFFEIAEQYFPQWKTFFTFTIKSALFVLAYTGVSIPGFASFYFYGHITLQKLMLKHCLQNINTNYDKVDNVRLSSVTYQRLINQRLLFCVTRHIDFCKYVVRIMRLLDVYVLPYEVLGTVVTASIFVFSFAFEGSLAGQYFRIATFVAVSCTIVVGFVVIGQEIEDMWQELSDAASEVEWYNWNQTNKRIYLIFLTNTSKVYKVKFSENISVNYELGLQVLKAVYSAANITYSLQHT
;
A
#
# COMPACT_ATOMS: atom_id res chain seq x y z
N MET A 1 -15.14 -19.80 -24.98
CA MET A 1 -14.19 -20.12 -23.91
C MET A 1 -13.05 -21.03 -24.40
N GLU A 2 -13.29 -22.00 -25.27
CA GLU A 2 -12.26 -22.94 -25.76
C GLU A 2 -11.11 -22.28 -26.55
N GLY A 3 -11.38 -21.24 -27.35
CA GLY A 3 -10.35 -20.48 -28.07
C GLY A 3 -9.34 -19.74 -27.15
N ASN A 4 -9.74 -19.37 -25.93
CA ASN A 4 -8.84 -18.71 -24.97
C ASN A 4 -7.86 -19.71 -24.32
N VAL A 5 -8.25 -20.98 -24.18
CA VAL A 5 -7.41 -22.02 -23.56
C VAL A 5 -6.20 -22.35 -24.44
N PHE A 6 -6.39 -22.40 -25.76
CA PHE A 6 -5.31 -22.69 -26.70
C PHE A 6 -4.23 -21.59 -26.72
N ILE A 7 -4.67 -20.33 -26.75
CA ILE A 7 -3.79 -19.16 -26.68
C ILE A 7 -3.03 -19.13 -25.34
N LEU A 8 -3.71 -19.35 -24.21
CA LEU A 8 -3.08 -19.39 -22.89
C LEU A 8 -1.98 -20.47 -22.78
N SER A 9 -2.17 -21.64 -23.41
CA SER A 9 -1.18 -22.74 -23.35
C SER A 9 0.14 -22.41 -24.05
N HIS A 10 0.10 -21.83 -25.25
CA HIS A 10 1.30 -21.48 -26.02
C HIS A 10 2.05 -20.29 -25.41
N PHE A 11 1.30 -19.36 -24.84
CA PHE A 11 1.88 -18.26 -24.07
C PHE A 11 2.57 -18.76 -22.78
N SER A 12 2.02 -19.78 -22.10
CA SER A 12 2.63 -20.39 -20.91
C SER A 12 4.01 -21.01 -21.18
N THR A 13 4.17 -21.73 -22.29
CA THR A 13 5.46 -22.36 -22.64
C THR A 13 6.52 -21.33 -22.98
N SER A 14 6.16 -20.31 -23.79
CA SER A 14 7.06 -19.21 -24.13
C SER A 14 7.48 -18.41 -22.90
N PHE A 15 6.57 -18.22 -21.95
CA PHE A 15 6.83 -17.56 -20.68
C PHE A 15 7.77 -18.36 -19.77
N THR A 16 7.60 -19.68 -19.71
CA THR A 16 8.48 -20.54 -18.89
C THR A 16 9.92 -20.51 -19.40
N ILE A 17 10.10 -20.55 -20.73
CA ILE A 17 11.41 -20.40 -21.37
C ILE A 17 12.01 -19.02 -21.04
N PHE A 18 11.18 -17.98 -21.07
CA PHE A 18 11.60 -16.62 -20.75
C PHE A 18 12.00 -16.44 -19.27
N LEU A 19 11.25 -17.01 -18.34
CA LEU A 19 11.59 -17.01 -16.91
C LEU A 19 12.93 -17.71 -16.67
N ALA A 20 13.11 -18.91 -17.25
CA ALA A 20 14.37 -19.63 -17.17
C ALA A 20 15.53 -18.79 -17.72
N GLN A 21 15.31 -18.11 -18.85
CA GLN A 21 16.27 -17.18 -19.43
C GLN A 21 16.62 -16.02 -18.48
N HIS A 22 15.62 -15.46 -17.79
CA HIS A 22 15.80 -14.36 -16.85
C HIS A 22 16.54 -14.80 -15.59
N TYR A 23 16.25 -16.00 -15.05
CA TYR A 23 16.99 -16.57 -13.93
C TYR A 23 18.46 -16.81 -14.28
N ILE A 24 18.73 -17.40 -15.46
CA ILE A 24 20.11 -17.60 -15.94
C ILE A 24 20.82 -16.25 -16.11
N SER A 25 20.13 -15.26 -16.69
CA SER A 25 20.68 -13.92 -16.87
C SER A 25 20.98 -13.25 -15.53
N SER A 26 20.07 -13.34 -14.56
CA SER A 26 20.24 -12.78 -13.21
C SER A 26 21.39 -13.44 -12.46
N TYR A 27 21.48 -14.78 -12.51
CA TYR A 27 22.57 -15.54 -11.91
C TYR A 27 23.93 -15.12 -12.49
N LEU A 28 24.05 -15.09 -13.82
CA LEU A 28 25.29 -14.71 -14.49
C LEU A 28 25.63 -13.23 -14.29
N PHE A 29 24.60 -12.38 -14.22
CA PHE A 29 24.76 -10.96 -13.95
C PHE A 29 25.31 -10.70 -12.54
N ILE A 30 24.82 -11.43 -11.53
CA ILE A 30 25.35 -11.40 -10.17
C ILE A 30 26.78 -11.96 -10.13
N GLN A 31 27.05 -13.05 -10.85
CA GLN A 31 28.37 -13.68 -10.86
C GLN A 31 29.46 -12.81 -11.51
N LYS A 32 29.11 -12.00 -12.51
CA LYS A 32 30.04 -11.14 -13.27
C LYS A 32 29.82 -9.65 -13.03
N PHE A 33 29.35 -9.26 -11.85
CA PHE A 33 28.88 -7.89 -11.59
C PHE A 33 30.02 -6.86 -11.68
N GLU A 34 30.27 -6.38 -12.90
CA GLU A 34 31.12 -5.25 -13.21
C GLU A 34 30.23 -4.04 -13.53
N LEU A 35 30.58 -2.86 -13.02
CA LEU A 35 29.77 -1.65 -13.16
C LEU A 35 29.48 -1.30 -14.63
N ASN A 36 30.45 -1.50 -15.53
CA ASN A 36 30.28 -1.27 -16.96
C ASN A 36 29.23 -2.21 -17.58
N TYR A 37 29.19 -3.47 -17.16
CA TYR A 37 28.18 -4.43 -17.58
C TYR A 37 26.80 -4.05 -17.03
N PHE A 38 26.71 -3.58 -15.78
CA PHE A 38 25.45 -3.08 -15.23
C PHE A 38 24.94 -1.89 -16.03
N ILE A 39 25.75 -0.86 -16.25
CA ILE A 39 25.36 0.34 -16.99
C ILE A 39 24.88 -0.02 -18.40
N ARG A 40 25.58 -0.95 -19.07
CA ARG A 40 25.25 -1.36 -20.44
C ARG A 40 23.97 -2.20 -20.54
N TYR A 41 23.72 -3.08 -19.57
CA TYR A 41 22.67 -4.09 -19.69
C TYR A 41 21.47 -3.91 -18.74
N ALA A 42 21.57 -3.01 -17.74
CA ALA A 42 20.50 -2.69 -16.80
C ALA A 42 19.14 -2.37 -17.45
N PRO A 43 19.04 -1.56 -18.51
CA PRO A 43 17.73 -1.22 -19.09
C PRO A 43 16.98 -2.44 -19.58
N ILE A 44 17.71 -3.33 -20.23
CA ILE A 44 17.16 -4.57 -20.76
C ILE A 44 16.86 -5.52 -19.60
N PHE A 45 17.76 -5.66 -18.64
CA PHE A 45 17.55 -6.48 -17.46
C PHE A 45 16.26 -6.12 -16.71
N PHE A 46 16.05 -4.83 -16.42
CA PHE A 46 14.84 -4.35 -15.74
C PHE A 46 13.60 -4.41 -16.65
N MET A 47 13.73 -4.23 -17.96
CA MET A 47 12.63 -4.48 -18.90
C MET A 47 12.18 -5.95 -18.91
N LEU A 48 13.10 -6.90 -18.77
CA LEU A 48 12.75 -8.31 -18.69
C LEU A 48 12.01 -8.62 -17.37
N TYR A 49 12.38 -7.95 -16.27
CA TYR A 49 11.65 -8.05 -15.00
C TYR A 49 10.23 -7.47 -15.12
N GLN A 50 10.06 -6.36 -15.85
CA GLN A 50 8.75 -5.79 -16.18
C GLN A 50 7.86 -6.79 -16.93
N LEU A 51 8.45 -7.70 -17.71
CA LEU A 51 7.73 -8.75 -18.45
C LEU A 51 7.14 -9.80 -17.50
N VAL A 52 7.87 -10.19 -16.45
CA VAL A 52 7.37 -11.09 -15.40
C VAL A 52 6.20 -10.45 -14.66
N CYS A 53 6.31 -9.17 -14.32
CA CYS A 53 5.24 -8.43 -13.66
C CYS A 53 4.01 -8.25 -14.55
N THR A 54 4.20 -7.96 -15.84
CA THR A 54 3.11 -7.86 -16.84
C THR A 54 2.37 -9.19 -16.99
N TRP A 55 3.08 -10.30 -16.92
CA TRP A 55 2.45 -11.62 -16.97
C TRP A 55 1.59 -11.88 -15.74
N CYS A 56 2.11 -11.63 -14.54
CA CYS A 56 1.32 -11.68 -13.30
C CYS A 56 0.07 -10.80 -13.40
N GLN A 57 0.16 -9.65 -14.08
CA GLN A 57 -0.97 -8.76 -14.32
C GLN A 57 -1.99 -9.28 -15.33
N SER A 58 -1.61 -10.11 -16.31
CA SER A 58 -2.59 -10.72 -17.22
C SER A 58 -3.56 -11.62 -16.46
N TYR A 59 -3.06 -12.32 -15.45
CA TYR A 59 -3.85 -13.07 -14.48
C TYR A 59 -4.73 -12.15 -13.63
N THR A 60 -4.18 -11.04 -13.14
CA THR A 60 -4.95 -10.02 -12.41
C THR A 60 -6.04 -9.39 -13.28
N THR A 61 -5.79 -9.20 -14.58
CA THR A 61 -6.76 -8.61 -15.52
C THR A 61 -7.94 -9.54 -15.77
N SER A 62 -7.70 -10.85 -15.82
CA SER A 62 -8.77 -11.85 -15.80
C SER A 62 -9.60 -11.78 -14.51
N MET A 63 -8.95 -11.58 -13.36
CA MET A 63 -9.65 -11.31 -12.10
C MET A 63 -10.43 -9.99 -12.13
N ILE A 64 -9.89 -8.93 -12.72
CA ILE A 64 -10.59 -7.64 -12.85
C ILE A 64 -11.82 -7.82 -13.74
N ALA A 65 -11.69 -8.46 -14.90
CA ALA A 65 -12.81 -8.69 -15.82
C ALA A 65 -13.94 -9.52 -15.17
N SER A 66 -13.61 -10.58 -14.44
CA SER A 66 -14.59 -11.39 -13.70
C SER A 66 -15.24 -10.63 -12.54
N ASN A 67 -14.51 -9.72 -11.88
CA ASN A 67 -15.03 -8.85 -10.84
C ASN A 67 -15.79 -7.62 -11.35
N LEU A 68 -15.64 -7.25 -12.63
CA LEU A 68 -16.34 -6.12 -13.25
C LEU A 68 -17.75 -6.46 -13.74
N HIS A 69 -17.96 -7.70 -14.17
CA HIS A 69 -19.27 -8.16 -14.68
C HIS A 69 -20.46 -7.89 -13.72
N PRO A 70 -20.33 -7.98 -12.39
CA PRO A 70 -21.42 -7.67 -11.46
C PRO A 70 -21.66 -6.17 -11.21
N ILE A 71 -20.81 -5.29 -11.73
CA ILE A 71 -20.76 -3.87 -11.32
C ILE A 71 -21.64 -2.96 -12.20
N LEU A 72 -22.31 -3.47 -13.24
CA LEU A 72 -23.24 -2.72 -14.10
C LEU A 72 -24.36 -2.02 -13.30
N LEU A 73 -24.09 -0.80 -12.83
CA LEU A 73 -25.01 -0.02 -12.02
C LEU A 73 -25.98 0.77 -12.92
N TRP A 74 -25.46 1.58 -13.83
CA TRP A 74 -26.22 2.26 -14.89
C TRP A 74 -25.76 1.79 -16.27
N GLN A 75 -26.73 1.52 -17.16
CA GLN A 75 -26.46 1.29 -18.57
C GLN A 75 -26.33 2.63 -19.31
N ILE A 76 -25.47 2.70 -20.33
CA ILE A 76 -25.27 3.93 -21.11
C ILE A 76 -26.56 4.36 -21.83
N ASP A 77 -27.46 3.43 -22.09
CA ASP A 77 -28.75 3.69 -22.74
C ASP A 77 -29.71 4.50 -21.85
N GLU A 78 -29.52 4.45 -20.53
CA GLU A 78 -30.27 5.23 -19.54
C GLU A 78 -29.77 6.68 -19.43
N ALA A 79 -28.64 7.02 -20.05
CA ALA A 79 -28.04 8.34 -19.98
C ALA A 79 -28.76 9.35 -20.88
N THR A 80 -28.78 10.62 -20.51
CA THR A 80 -29.21 11.69 -21.42
C THR A 80 -28.23 11.87 -22.58
N GLU A 81 -28.69 12.46 -23.68
CA GLU A 81 -27.86 12.66 -24.86
C GLU A 81 -26.60 13.51 -24.57
N ASP A 82 -26.69 14.47 -23.65
CA ASP A 82 -25.53 15.26 -23.22
C ASP A 82 -24.47 14.40 -22.51
N ILE A 83 -24.90 13.48 -21.63
CA ILE A 83 -24.00 12.55 -20.95
C ILE A 83 -23.43 11.56 -21.95
N LYS A 84 -24.24 11.00 -22.86
CA LYS A 84 -23.78 10.12 -23.93
C LYS A 84 -22.72 10.81 -24.79
N LYS A 85 -22.91 12.08 -25.14
CA LYS A 85 -21.95 12.88 -25.91
C LYS A 85 -20.64 13.08 -25.16
N THR A 86 -20.69 13.41 -23.88
CA THR A 86 -19.49 13.53 -23.02
C THR A 86 -18.76 12.20 -22.88
N VAL A 87 -19.49 11.12 -22.64
CA VAL A 87 -18.95 9.76 -22.51
C VAL A 87 -18.31 9.30 -23.81
N LYS A 88 -18.95 9.52 -24.97
CA LYS A 88 -18.37 9.23 -26.30
C LYS A 88 -17.06 9.98 -26.52
N ARG A 89 -16.97 11.25 -26.09
CA ARG A 89 -15.74 12.05 -26.19
C ARG A 89 -14.63 11.46 -25.33
N ILE A 90 -14.92 11.06 -24.09
CA ILE A 90 -13.95 10.41 -23.19
C ILE A 90 -13.46 9.08 -23.77
N TRP A 91 -14.37 8.24 -24.27
CA TRP A 91 -14.01 6.98 -24.93
C TRP A 91 -13.15 7.18 -26.17
N PHE A 92 -13.41 8.22 -26.95
CA PHE A 92 -12.59 8.57 -28.10
C PHE A 92 -11.15 8.88 -27.67
N PHE A 93 -10.95 9.71 -26.63
CA PHE A 93 -9.62 10.02 -26.12
C PHE A 93 -8.90 8.80 -25.54
N ILE A 94 -9.61 7.96 -24.77
CA ILE A 94 -9.07 6.70 -24.26
C ILE A 94 -8.61 5.80 -25.41
N THR A 95 -9.45 5.63 -26.43
CA THR A 95 -9.15 4.81 -27.61
C THR A 95 -7.96 5.37 -28.39
N LEU A 96 -7.91 6.69 -28.58
CA LEU A 96 -6.79 7.35 -29.27
C LEU A 96 -5.49 7.16 -28.50
N TYR A 97 -5.48 7.39 -27.18
CA TYR A 97 -4.32 7.18 -26.32
C TYR A 97 -3.79 5.74 -26.43
N ILE A 98 -4.71 4.78 -26.37
CA ILE A 98 -4.41 3.36 -26.51
C ILE A 98 -3.73 3.09 -27.87
N VAL A 99 -4.33 3.56 -28.97
CA VAL A 99 -3.83 3.29 -30.33
C VAL A 99 -2.44 3.89 -30.50
N VAL A 100 -2.23 5.11 -30.00
CA VAL A 100 -0.93 5.78 -30.01
C VAL A 100 0.09 5.02 -29.17
N SER A 101 -0.28 4.55 -27.97
CA SER A 101 0.60 3.79 -27.09
C SER A 101 1.04 2.46 -27.70
N VAL A 102 0.10 1.73 -28.32
CA VAL A 102 0.39 0.47 -29.03
C VAL A 102 1.27 0.72 -30.25
N ALA A 103 0.99 1.76 -31.03
CA ALA A 103 1.82 2.13 -32.18
C ALA A 103 3.25 2.49 -31.76
N LEU A 104 3.42 3.30 -30.70
CA LEU A 104 4.72 3.64 -30.11
C LEU A 104 5.46 2.38 -29.63
N ALA A 105 4.76 1.46 -28.96
CA ALA A 105 5.34 0.22 -28.49
C ALA A 105 5.84 -0.65 -29.66
N LEU A 106 5.05 -0.77 -30.73
CA LEU A 106 5.44 -1.50 -31.94
C LEU A 106 6.63 -0.86 -32.66
N VAL A 107 6.66 0.47 -32.79
CA VAL A 107 7.78 1.20 -33.38
C VAL A 107 9.04 1.01 -32.54
N THR A 108 8.93 1.05 -31.21
CA THR A 108 10.03 0.78 -30.29
C THR A 108 10.58 -0.64 -30.48
N CYS A 109 9.70 -1.64 -30.56
CA CYS A 109 10.12 -3.01 -30.83
C CYS A 109 10.77 -3.21 -32.18
N LEU A 110 10.21 -2.63 -33.25
CA LEU A 110 10.82 -2.67 -34.58
C LEU A 110 12.22 -2.05 -34.55
N ALA A 111 12.37 -0.91 -33.88
CA ALA A 111 13.66 -0.25 -33.70
C ALA A 111 14.68 -1.15 -32.95
N CYS A 112 14.24 -1.90 -31.94
CA CYS A 112 15.06 -2.88 -31.24
C CYS A 112 15.44 -4.08 -32.12
N VAL A 113 14.51 -4.56 -32.96
CA VAL A 113 14.68 -5.78 -33.78
C VAL A 113 15.58 -5.57 -35.00
N ILE A 114 15.56 -4.38 -35.59
CA ILE A 114 16.24 -4.06 -36.86
C ILE A 114 17.77 -3.99 -36.72
N GLN A 115 18.33 -3.48 -35.61
CA GLN A 115 19.80 -3.47 -35.44
C GLN A 115 20.32 -4.63 -34.59
N THR A 116 21.60 -4.89 -34.70
CA THR A 116 22.27 -6.07 -34.14
C THR A 116 22.11 -6.17 -32.62
N PRO A 117 21.61 -7.30 -32.11
CA PRO A 117 21.19 -7.45 -30.71
C PRO A 117 22.33 -7.55 -29.69
N LYS A 118 23.59 -7.73 -30.16
CA LYS A 118 24.74 -7.99 -29.28
C LYS A 118 25.04 -6.87 -28.28
N GLU A 119 24.80 -5.62 -28.66
CA GLU A 119 25.23 -4.48 -27.85
C GLU A 119 24.35 -4.21 -26.62
N TYR A 120 23.13 -4.75 -26.61
CA TYR A 120 22.08 -4.36 -25.66
C TYR A 120 21.55 -5.53 -24.82
N PHE A 121 21.62 -6.74 -25.36
CA PHE A 121 21.12 -7.93 -24.66
C PHE A 121 22.28 -8.78 -24.17
N PHE A 122 22.56 -8.71 -22.87
CA PHE A 122 23.56 -9.56 -22.21
C PHE A 122 23.38 -11.06 -22.55
N PHE A 123 22.13 -11.48 -22.73
CA PHE A 123 21.83 -12.86 -23.10
C PHE A 123 22.36 -13.26 -24.47
N PHE A 124 22.51 -12.35 -25.44
CA PHE A 124 23.12 -12.70 -26.72
C PHE A 124 24.62 -12.96 -26.59
N GLU A 125 25.30 -12.22 -25.72
CA GLU A 125 26.71 -12.47 -25.39
C GLU A 125 26.86 -13.85 -24.74
N ILE A 126 25.96 -14.21 -23.81
CA ILE A 126 25.90 -15.55 -23.20
C ILE A 126 25.60 -16.63 -24.24
N ALA A 127 24.58 -16.43 -25.09
CA ALA A 127 24.18 -17.40 -26.09
C ALA A 127 25.28 -17.63 -27.14
N GLU A 128 26.04 -16.59 -27.49
CA GLU A 128 27.21 -16.74 -28.35
C GLU A 128 28.34 -17.50 -27.69
N LEU A 129 28.61 -17.19 -26.42
CA LEU A 129 29.76 -17.74 -25.71
C LEU A 129 29.55 -19.19 -25.26
N TYR A 130 28.33 -19.54 -24.84
CA TYR A 130 28.01 -20.87 -24.29
C TYR A 130 27.14 -21.74 -25.19
N PHE A 131 26.34 -21.14 -26.10
CA PHE A 131 25.36 -21.88 -26.92
C PHE A 131 25.35 -21.48 -28.40
N PRO A 132 26.51 -21.48 -29.09
CA PRO A 132 26.63 -20.89 -30.43
C PRO A 132 25.70 -21.54 -31.47
N GLN A 133 25.43 -22.85 -31.34
CA GLN A 133 24.53 -23.59 -32.22
C GLN A 133 23.06 -23.15 -32.08
N TRP A 134 22.65 -22.68 -30.90
CA TRP A 134 21.28 -22.26 -30.59
C TRP A 134 21.07 -20.75 -30.75
N LYS A 135 22.10 -20.01 -31.15
CA LYS A 135 22.03 -18.56 -31.35
C LYS A 135 20.85 -18.12 -32.22
N PRO A 136 20.55 -18.72 -33.39
CA PRO A 136 19.42 -18.30 -34.22
C PRO A 136 18.07 -18.45 -33.50
N PHE A 137 17.91 -19.54 -32.75
CA PHE A 137 16.72 -19.82 -31.95
C PHE A 137 16.53 -18.77 -30.86
N TYR A 138 17.54 -18.52 -30.02
CA TYR A 138 17.47 -17.49 -28.97
C TYR A 138 17.25 -16.09 -29.54
N THR A 139 17.86 -15.79 -30.68
CA THR A 139 17.65 -14.52 -31.39
C THR A 139 16.19 -14.34 -31.75
N PHE A 140 15.58 -15.37 -32.33
CA PHE A 140 14.17 -15.38 -32.69
C PHE A 140 13.25 -15.27 -31.47
N THR A 141 13.54 -16.02 -30.41
CA THR A 141 12.75 -16.01 -29.17
C THR A 141 12.77 -14.66 -28.49
N ILE A 142 13.94 -13.99 -28.40
CA ILE A 142 14.02 -12.65 -27.79
C ILE A 142 13.29 -11.62 -28.66
N LYS A 143 13.50 -11.65 -29.98
CA LYS A 143 12.84 -10.72 -30.90
C LYS A 143 11.32 -10.85 -30.84
N SER A 144 10.80 -12.08 -30.80
CA SER A 144 9.36 -12.34 -30.66
C SER A 144 8.83 -11.95 -29.27
N ALA A 145 9.58 -12.24 -28.21
CA ALA A 145 9.22 -11.83 -26.84
C ALA A 145 9.12 -10.30 -26.69
N LEU A 146 9.93 -9.52 -27.41
CA LEU A 146 9.82 -8.05 -27.41
C LEU A 146 8.48 -7.58 -28.01
N PHE A 147 8.01 -8.18 -29.10
CA PHE A 147 6.69 -7.83 -29.64
C PHE A 147 5.57 -8.21 -28.68
N VAL A 148 5.69 -9.36 -28.04
CA VAL A 148 4.76 -9.77 -26.98
C VAL A 148 4.82 -8.79 -25.81
N LEU A 149 6.00 -8.29 -25.43
CA LEU A 149 6.16 -7.28 -24.37
C LEU A 149 5.52 -5.96 -24.75
N ALA A 150 5.76 -5.43 -25.96
CA ALA A 150 5.13 -4.19 -26.40
C ALA A 150 3.61 -4.30 -26.38
N TYR A 151 3.07 -5.45 -26.84
CA TYR A 151 1.65 -5.69 -26.75
C TYR A 151 1.23 -5.82 -25.28
N THR A 152 1.64 -6.85 -24.56
CA THR A 152 1.14 -7.14 -23.21
C THR A 152 1.45 -6.05 -22.18
N GLY A 153 2.66 -5.49 -22.20
CA GLY A 153 3.18 -4.54 -21.21
C GLY A 153 2.54 -3.16 -21.28
N VAL A 154 2.20 -2.72 -22.49
CA VAL A 154 1.60 -1.39 -22.72
C VAL A 154 0.09 -1.51 -22.82
N SER A 155 -0.38 -2.56 -23.49
CA SER A 155 -1.80 -2.78 -23.73
C SER A 155 -2.49 -3.14 -22.43
N ILE A 156 -2.19 -4.28 -21.82
CA ILE A 156 -3.13 -4.92 -20.88
C ILE A 156 -3.40 -4.07 -19.63
N PRO A 157 -2.38 -3.53 -18.92
CA PRO A 157 -2.60 -2.74 -17.72
C PRO A 157 -3.21 -1.37 -18.06
N GLY A 158 -2.76 -0.77 -19.17
CA GLY A 158 -3.30 0.50 -19.68
C GLY A 158 -4.78 0.34 -20.04
N PHE A 159 -5.12 -0.59 -20.92
CA PHE A 159 -6.49 -0.90 -21.33
C PHE A 159 -7.40 -1.15 -20.14
N ALA A 160 -7.02 -2.05 -19.23
CA ALA A 160 -7.84 -2.38 -18.08
C ALA A 160 -8.09 -1.16 -17.18
N SER A 161 -7.05 -0.36 -16.92
CA SER A 161 -7.13 0.82 -16.08
C SER A 161 -7.92 1.95 -16.76
N PHE A 162 -7.70 2.22 -18.04
CA PHE A 162 -8.44 3.22 -18.80
C PHE A 162 -9.90 2.84 -19.04
N TYR A 163 -10.17 1.57 -19.34
CA TYR A 163 -11.53 1.06 -19.46
C TYR A 163 -12.29 1.25 -18.15
N PHE A 164 -11.65 0.88 -17.04
CA PHE A 164 -12.24 1.08 -15.72
C PHE A 164 -12.42 2.56 -15.39
N TYR A 165 -11.45 3.40 -15.71
CA TYR A 165 -11.56 4.86 -15.56
C TYR A 165 -12.77 5.41 -16.32
N GLY A 166 -12.91 5.08 -17.60
CA GLY A 166 -14.07 5.47 -18.41
C GLY A 166 -15.39 4.99 -17.79
N TYR A 167 -15.39 3.79 -17.22
CA TYR A 167 -16.52 3.25 -16.49
C TYR A 167 -16.87 4.05 -15.22
N ILE A 168 -15.90 4.33 -14.34
CA ILE A 168 -16.13 5.14 -13.13
C ILE A 168 -16.68 6.51 -13.52
N THR A 169 -16.07 7.17 -14.52
CA THR A 169 -16.49 8.50 -14.96
C THR A 169 -17.91 8.49 -15.50
N LEU A 170 -18.31 7.45 -16.25
CA LEU A 170 -19.71 7.26 -16.64
C LEU A 170 -20.62 7.17 -15.41
N GLN A 171 -20.31 6.31 -14.43
CA GLN A 171 -21.16 6.14 -13.24
C GLN A 171 -21.24 7.44 -12.40
N LYS A 172 -20.15 8.21 -12.31
CA LYS A 172 -20.10 9.52 -11.64
C LYS A 172 -21.00 10.54 -12.35
N LEU A 173 -20.92 10.64 -13.67
CA LEU A 173 -21.76 11.54 -14.46
C LEU A 173 -23.24 11.18 -14.35
N MET A 174 -23.56 9.88 -14.39
CA MET A 174 -24.92 9.37 -14.21
C MET A 174 -25.47 9.70 -12.83
N LEU A 175 -24.70 9.44 -11.76
CA LEU A 175 -25.12 9.78 -10.40
C LEU A 175 -25.33 11.29 -10.23
N LYS A 176 -24.40 12.11 -10.72
CA LYS A 176 -24.50 13.56 -10.68
C LYS A 176 -25.78 14.03 -11.37
N HIS A 177 -26.05 13.49 -12.54
CA HIS A 177 -27.26 13.79 -13.29
C HIS A 177 -28.53 13.37 -12.55
N CYS A 178 -28.59 12.14 -12.03
CA CYS A 178 -29.74 11.67 -11.24
C CYS A 178 -30.01 12.60 -10.04
N VAL A 179 -28.96 13.03 -9.33
CA VAL A 179 -29.08 13.93 -8.18
C VAL A 179 -29.56 15.32 -8.60
N GLN A 180 -28.99 15.90 -9.66
CA GLN A 180 -29.42 17.20 -10.19
C GLN A 180 -30.88 17.15 -10.70
N ASN A 181 -31.30 16.00 -11.21
CA ASN A 181 -32.64 15.76 -11.74
C ASN A 181 -33.59 15.07 -10.77
N ILE A 182 -33.31 15.12 -9.47
CA ILE A 182 -34.25 14.60 -8.47
C ILE A 182 -35.60 15.33 -8.56
N ASN A 183 -35.59 16.62 -8.94
CA ASN A 183 -36.76 17.49 -8.97
C ASN A 183 -37.35 17.78 -10.36
N THR A 184 -36.73 17.41 -11.47
CA THR A 184 -37.04 17.95 -12.82
C THR A 184 -38.45 17.67 -13.37
N ASN A 185 -39.26 16.86 -12.68
CA ASN A 185 -40.68 16.66 -13.02
C ASN A 185 -41.63 17.54 -12.19
N TYR A 186 -41.09 18.38 -11.31
CA TYR A 186 -41.83 19.20 -10.36
C TYR A 186 -41.50 20.70 -10.45
N ASP A 187 -40.63 21.10 -11.38
CA ASP A 187 -40.17 22.49 -11.53
C ASP A 187 -41.29 23.46 -11.97
N GLN A 188 -42.42 22.94 -12.46
CA GLN A 188 -43.61 23.72 -12.85
C GLN A 188 -44.76 23.66 -11.83
N VAL A 189 -44.55 23.04 -10.68
CA VAL A 189 -45.63 22.78 -9.71
C VAL A 189 -45.63 23.86 -8.62
N ASP A 190 -46.77 24.53 -8.42
CA ASP A 190 -46.95 25.60 -7.42
C ASP A 190 -46.37 25.26 -6.05
N ASN A 191 -45.78 26.26 -5.38
CA ASN A 191 -45.09 26.17 -4.08
C ASN A 191 -45.89 25.41 -2.99
N VAL A 192 -47.22 25.33 -3.10
CA VAL A 192 -48.10 24.63 -2.17
C VAL A 192 -47.85 23.10 -2.16
N ARG A 193 -47.39 22.50 -3.28
CA ARG A 193 -47.27 21.03 -3.42
C ARG A 193 -45.95 20.42 -2.92
N PHE A 194 -44.92 21.22 -2.60
CA PHE A 194 -43.69 20.71 -1.98
C PHE A 194 -43.92 20.08 -0.59
N SER A 195 -44.99 20.50 0.09
CA SER A 195 -45.43 19.92 1.37
C SER A 195 -46.23 18.63 1.22
N SER A 196 -46.63 18.25 -0.01
CA SER A 196 -47.48 17.08 -0.21
C SER A 196 -46.73 15.80 0.17
N VAL A 197 -47.39 14.94 0.94
CA VAL A 197 -46.85 13.64 1.37
C VAL A 197 -46.43 12.78 0.17
N THR A 198 -47.16 12.87 -0.94
CA THR A 198 -46.85 12.17 -2.19
C THR A 198 -45.55 12.65 -2.81
N TYR A 199 -45.33 13.97 -2.91
CA TYR A 199 -44.06 14.53 -3.39
C TYR A 199 -42.89 14.10 -2.51
N GLN A 200 -43.00 14.29 -1.19
CA GLN A 200 -41.95 13.90 -0.24
C GLN A 200 -41.62 12.40 -0.32
N ARG A 201 -42.63 11.54 -0.51
CA ARG A 201 -42.43 10.10 -0.71
C ARG A 201 -41.65 9.81 -2.00
N VAL A 202 -41.98 10.46 -3.12
CA VAL A 202 -41.29 10.27 -4.40
C VAL A 202 -39.84 10.76 -4.32
N ILE A 203 -39.61 11.94 -3.74
CA ILE A 203 -38.25 12.47 -3.55
C ILE A 203 -37.43 11.56 -2.64
N ASN A 204 -37.99 11.09 -1.52
CA ASN A 204 -37.31 10.16 -0.64
C ASN A 204 -36.96 8.83 -1.35
N GLN A 205 -37.86 8.29 -2.18
CA GLN A 205 -37.57 7.10 -2.98
C GLN A 205 -36.43 7.34 -4.00
N ARG A 206 -36.44 8.46 -4.70
CA ARG A 206 -35.37 8.85 -5.65
C ARG A 206 -34.03 9.07 -4.94
N LEU A 207 -34.06 9.72 -3.78
CA LEU A 207 -32.87 9.96 -2.96
C LEU A 207 -32.32 8.64 -2.42
N LEU A 208 -33.17 7.78 -1.86
CA LEU A 208 -32.78 6.46 -1.37
C LEU A 208 -32.20 5.58 -2.48
N PHE A 209 -32.76 5.67 -3.70
CA PHE A 209 -32.18 5.03 -4.89
C PHE A 209 -30.78 5.55 -5.18
N CYS A 210 -30.58 6.87 -5.24
CA CYS A 210 -29.27 7.49 -5.46
C CYS A 210 -28.26 7.10 -4.39
N VAL A 211 -28.65 7.12 -3.10
CA VAL A 211 -27.80 6.74 -1.97
C VAL A 211 -27.39 5.27 -2.04
N LYS A 212 -28.35 4.35 -2.29
CA LYS A 212 -28.05 2.91 -2.42
C LYS A 212 -27.08 2.66 -3.57
N ARG A 213 -27.26 3.34 -4.70
CA ARG A 213 -26.37 3.23 -5.87
C ARG A 213 -25.00 3.83 -5.60
N HIS A 214 -24.92 4.98 -4.96
CA HIS A 214 -23.66 5.61 -4.54
C HIS A 214 -22.86 4.69 -3.60
N ILE A 215 -23.50 4.08 -2.59
CA ILE A 215 -22.84 3.13 -1.69
C ILE A 215 -22.27 1.92 -2.46
N ARG A 216 -23.03 1.36 -3.41
CA ARG A 216 -22.55 0.26 -4.26
C ARG A 216 -21.38 0.70 -5.13
N PHE A 217 -21.49 1.88 -5.75
CA PHE A 217 -20.44 2.48 -6.56
C PHE A 217 -19.15 2.68 -5.76
N CYS A 218 -19.22 3.26 -4.56
CA CYS A 218 -18.06 3.41 -3.68
C CYS A 218 -17.44 2.06 -3.29
N LYS A 219 -18.25 1.04 -2.98
CA LYS A 219 -17.73 -0.30 -2.69
C LYS A 219 -17.00 -0.91 -3.88
N SER A 220 -17.53 -0.72 -5.09
CA SER A 220 -16.91 -1.18 -6.33
C SER A 220 -15.60 -0.45 -6.62
N VAL A 221 -15.57 0.88 -6.48
CA VAL A 221 -14.36 1.69 -6.62
C VAL A 221 -13.31 1.28 -5.59
N ALA A 222 -13.69 1.08 -4.32
CA ALA A 222 -12.76 0.66 -3.28
C ALA A 222 -12.14 -0.72 -3.54
N ARG A 223 -12.94 -1.70 -4.00
CA ARG A 223 -12.41 -3.02 -4.41
C ARG A 223 -11.46 -2.90 -5.59
N PHE A 224 -11.79 -2.06 -6.58
CA PHE A 224 -10.88 -1.83 -7.68
C PHE A 224 -9.59 -1.19 -7.23
N ILE A 225 -9.64 -0.16 -6.38
CA ILE A 225 -8.44 0.47 -5.83
C ILE A 225 -7.57 -0.57 -5.13
N GLN A 226 -8.14 -1.45 -4.31
CA GLN A 226 -7.39 -2.55 -3.69
C GLN A 226 -6.70 -3.48 -4.72
N ILE A 227 -7.38 -3.79 -5.82
CA ILE A 227 -6.79 -4.59 -6.90
C ILE A 227 -5.73 -3.78 -7.66
N ALA A 228 -5.99 -2.49 -7.90
CA ALA A 228 -5.13 -1.55 -8.58
C ALA A 228 -3.84 -1.32 -7.81
N ASP A 229 -3.90 -1.08 -6.51
CA ASP A 229 -2.73 -0.88 -5.64
C ASP A 229 -1.76 -2.05 -5.72
N ALA A 230 -2.28 -3.28 -5.83
CA ALA A 230 -1.45 -4.49 -5.95
C ALA A 230 -0.63 -4.54 -7.25
N TYR A 231 -1.01 -3.81 -8.30
CA TYR A 231 -0.30 -3.84 -9.59
C TYR A 231 0.25 -2.49 -10.07
N VAL A 232 -0.39 -1.37 -9.71
CA VAL A 232 0.02 -0.01 -10.07
C VAL A 232 1.36 0.31 -9.42
N LEU A 233 1.54 -0.03 -8.14
CA LEU A 233 2.79 0.25 -7.44
C LEU A 233 3.99 -0.51 -8.04
N PRO A 234 3.95 -1.84 -8.24
CA PRO A 234 5.01 -2.55 -8.95
C PRO A 234 5.29 -1.95 -10.33
N TYR A 235 4.24 -1.59 -11.08
CA TYR A 235 4.39 -1.08 -12.44
C TYR A 235 4.98 0.34 -12.48
N GLN A 236 4.64 1.20 -11.53
CA GLN A 236 5.25 2.52 -11.38
C GLN A 236 6.71 2.38 -10.98
N VAL A 237 7.02 1.57 -9.97
CA VAL A 237 8.39 1.32 -9.53
C VAL A 237 9.24 0.79 -10.67
N LEU A 238 8.75 -0.23 -11.38
CA LEU A 238 9.47 -0.80 -12.52
C LEU A 238 9.54 0.15 -13.71
N GLY A 239 8.47 0.88 -14.02
CA GLY A 239 8.48 1.89 -15.06
C GLY A 239 9.50 2.99 -14.78
N THR A 240 9.63 3.43 -13.53
CA THR A 240 10.64 4.38 -13.09
C THR A 240 12.04 3.78 -13.19
N ILE A 241 12.25 2.53 -12.75
CA ILE A 241 13.55 1.84 -12.87
C ILE A 241 13.95 1.67 -14.34
N VAL A 242 13.01 1.28 -15.21
CA VAL A 242 13.24 1.14 -16.65
C VAL A 242 13.54 2.50 -17.27
N THR A 243 12.81 3.55 -16.92
CA THR A 243 13.07 4.91 -17.42
C THR A 243 14.44 5.42 -16.95
N ALA A 244 14.76 5.23 -15.68
CA ALA A 244 16.04 5.63 -15.09
C ALA A 244 17.21 4.87 -15.73
N SER A 245 17.06 3.57 -15.95
CA SER A 245 18.09 2.76 -16.60
C SER A 245 18.23 3.14 -18.08
N ILE A 246 17.15 3.34 -18.83
CA ILE A 246 17.20 3.87 -20.21
C ILE A 246 17.91 5.22 -20.24
N PHE A 247 17.63 6.11 -19.28
CA PHE A 247 18.30 7.39 -19.17
C PHE A 247 19.80 7.19 -18.96
N VAL A 248 20.21 6.44 -17.93
CA VAL A 248 21.64 6.12 -17.68
C VAL A 248 22.32 5.52 -18.92
N PHE A 249 21.66 4.58 -19.60
CA PHE A 249 22.17 3.95 -20.82
C PHE A 249 22.33 4.94 -21.98
N SER A 250 21.37 5.85 -22.15
CA SER A 250 21.38 6.86 -23.20
C SER A 250 22.58 7.81 -23.12
N PHE A 251 23.09 8.04 -21.90
CA PHE A 251 24.20 8.94 -21.65
C PHE A 251 25.55 8.24 -21.50
N ALA A 252 25.57 6.92 -21.27
CA ALA A 252 26.81 6.15 -21.08
C ALA A 252 27.40 5.56 -22.37
N PHE A 253 26.70 5.63 -23.51
CA PHE A 253 27.10 4.92 -24.73
C PHE A 253 27.84 5.84 -25.74
N GLU A 254 29.04 5.45 -26.16
CA GLU A 254 29.94 6.24 -27.05
C GLU A 254 29.81 5.89 -28.56
N GLY A 255 28.67 5.30 -28.98
CA GLY A 255 28.45 4.78 -30.34
C GLY A 255 27.90 5.79 -31.37
N SER A 256 27.78 5.38 -32.64
CA SER A 256 27.30 6.26 -33.71
C SER A 256 25.86 6.76 -33.46
N LEU A 257 25.72 8.08 -33.37
CA LEU A 257 24.58 8.81 -32.81
C LEU A 257 23.20 8.50 -33.43
N ALA A 258 23.08 8.39 -34.76
CA ALA A 258 21.78 8.53 -35.43
C ALA A 258 20.76 7.41 -35.14
N GLY A 259 21.17 6.14 -35.19
CA GLY A 259 20.28 5.01 -34.95
C GLY A 259 19.90 4.85 -33.47
N GLN A 260 20.77 5.32 -32.57
CA GLN A 260 20.59 5.22 -31.13
C GLN A 260 19.65 6.30 -30.61
N TYR A 261 19.78 7.55 -31.07
CA TYR A 261 18.83 8.60 -30.68
C TYR A 261 17.40 8.28 -31.07
N PHE A 262 17.19 7.65 -32.24
CA PHE A 262 15.85 7.22 -32.62
C PHE A 262 15.25 6.23 -31.61
N ARG A 263 16.05 5.28 -31.10
CA ARG A 263 15.62 4.29 -30.10
C ARG A 263 15.38 4.90 -28.74
N ILE A 264 16.32 5.72 -28.29
CA ILE A 264 16.20 6.43 -27.02
C ILE A 264 14.94 7.31 -27.07
N ALA A 265 14.73 8.02 -28.17
CA ALA A 265 13.54 8.83 -28.37
C ALA A 265 12.25 8.00 -28.34
N THR A 266 12.21 6.82 -28.99
CA THR A 266 11.01 5.96 -28.96
C THR A 266 10.78 5.34 -27.58
N PHE A 267 11.83 4.93 -26.88
CA PHE A 267 11.75 4.44 -25.50
C PHE A 267 11.32 5.50 -24.49
N VAL A 268 11.88 6.70 -24.60
CA VAL A 268 11.51 7.84 -23.76
C VAL A 268 10.08 8.24 -24.09
N ALA A 269 9.70 8.34 -25.36
CA ALA A 269 8.32 8.64 -25.76
C ALA A 269 7.34 7.59 -25.23
N LEU A 270 7.67 6.30 -25.32
CA LEU A 270 6.84 5.22 -24.78
C LEU A 270 6.73 5.30 -23.26
N SER A 271 7.85 5.48 -22.56
CA SER A 271 7.89 5.59 -21.10
C SER A 271 7.11 6.82 -20.60
N CYS A 272 7.32 7.97 -21.25
CA CYS A 272 6.56 9.19 -20.98
C CYS A 272 5.07 9.02 -21.28
N THR A 273 4.70 8.31 -22.35
CA THR A 273 3.28 8.04 -22.66
C THR A 273 2.64 7.19 -21.57
N ILE A 274 3.31 6.12 -21.15
CA ILE A 274 2.87 5.24 -20.06
C ILE A 274 2.72 6.03 -18.76
N VAL A 275 3.76 6.78 -18.36
CA VAL A 275 3.74 7.61 -17.15
C VAL A 275 2.64 8.66 -17.24
N LEU A 276 2.52 9.37 -18.37
CA LEU A 276 1.45 10.35 -18.60
C LEU A 276 0.07 9.70 -18.51
N GLY A 277 -0.10 8.49 -19.02
CA GLY A 277 -1.36 7.77 -18.90
C GLY A 277 -1.71 7.44 -17.45
N PHE A 278 -0.74 6.96 -16.67
CA PHE A 278 -0.91 6.74 -15.23
C PHE A 278 -1.05 8.05 -14.45
N VAL A 279 -0.46 9.15 -14.90
CA VAL A 279 -0.64 10.48 -14.31
C VAL A 279 -2.02 11.04 -14.66
N ILE A 280 -2.55 10.83 -15.86
CA ILE A 280 -3.91 11.27 -16.22
C ILE A 280 -4.95 10.44 -15.45
N ILE A 281 -4.79 9.12 -15.43
CA ILE A 281 -5.63 8.24 -14.60
C ILE A 281 -5.46 8.61 -13.14
N GLY A 282 -4.22 8.82 -12.71
CA GLY A 282 -3.83 9.15 -11.35
C GLY A 282 -4.42 10.48 -10.92
N GLN A 283 -4.37 11.51 -11.76
CA GLN A 283 -4.87 12.86 -11.54
C GLN A 283 -6.39 12.92 -11.61
N GLU A 284 -7.05 12.08 -12.41
CA GLU A 284 -8.50 11.97 -12.41
C GLU A 284 -9.02 11.09 -11.26
N ILE A 285 -8.26 10.05 -10.89
CA ILE A 285 -8.40 9.39 -9.59
C ILE A 285 -8.11 10.41 -8.50
N GLU A 286 -7.17 11.34 -8.68
CA GLU A 286 -6.80 12.40 -7.75
C GLU A 286 -7.84 13.51 -7.72
N ASP A 287 -8.60 13.75 -8.79
CA ASP A 287 -9.72 14.68 -8.87
C ASP A 287 -10.99 14.02 -8.30
N MET A 288 -11.14 12.71 -8.51
CA MET A 288 -12.02 11.87 -7.71
C MET A 288 -11.57 11.80 -6.25
N GLN A 289 -10.25 11.84 -5.98
CA GLN A 289 -9.52 12.03 -4.71
C GLN A 289 -9.27 13.50 -4.38
N LEU A 290 -9.97 14.44 -5.02
CA LEU A 290 -10.05 15.84 -4.58
C LEU A 290 -11.46 16.06 -4.07
N LEU A 291 -12.43 15.50 -4.78
CA LEU A 291 -13.68 15.02 -4.21
C LEU A 291 -13.45 13.96 -3.10
N CYS A 292 -12.32 13.25 -3.16
CA CYS A 292 -11.82 12.28 -2.18
C CYS A 292 -10.46 12.71 -1.52
N THR A 293 -10.08 14.00 -1.42
CA THR A 293 -9.08 14.50 -0.41
C THR A 293 -9.84 15.23 0.69
N TRP A 294 -11.09 15.60 0.40
CA TRP A 294 -12.24 15.28 1.26
C TRP A 294 -12.28 13.82 1.75
N CYS A 295 -11.47 12.95 1.16
CA CYS A 295 -11.21 11.57 1.56
C CYS A 295 -9.73 11.26 1.92
N GLN A 296 -8.84 12.23 2.04
CA GLN A 296 -7.73 12.17 3.01
C GLN A 296 -8.32 12.35 4.43
N SER A 297 -9.40 13.15 4.48
CA SER A 297 -10.56 13.03 5.39
C SER A 297 -11.35 11.71 5.21
N TYR A 298 -10.86 10.61 4.60
CA TYR A 298 -11.55 9.29 4.41
C TYR A 298 -10.57 8.13 4.39
N THR A 299 -9.26 8.29 4.36
CA THR A 299 -8.44 7.38 5.16
C THR A 299 -8.75 7.71 6.62
N THR A 300 -8.73 8.98 7.01
CA THR A 300 -9.20 9.40 8.34
C THR A 300 -10.72 9.36 8.53
N SER A 301 -11.62 9.42 7.52
CA SER A 301 -13.07 9.08 7.66
C SER A 301 -13.53 7.72 7.14
N ILE A 302 -12.74 6.87 6.50
CA ILE A 302 -12.99 5.41 6.51
C ILE A 302 -12.59 4.94 7.88
N VAL A 303 -11.44 5.38 8.40
CA VAL A 303 -11.07 5.13 9.78
C VAL A 303 -12.09 5.75 10.72
N ALA A 304 -12.46 7.03 10.58
CA ALA A 304 -13.47 7.67 11.43
C ALA A 304 -14.89 7.17 11.17
N ARG A 305 -15.36 6.86 9.95
CA ARG A 305 -16.70 6.23 9.73
C ARG A 305 -16.71 4.77 10.15
N ASN A 306 -15.63 4.02 10.00
CA ASN A 306 -15.54 2.66 10.54
C ASN A 306 -15.46 2.69 12.06
N LEU A 307 -14.76 3.67 12.66
CA LEU A 307 -14.78 3.94 14.10
C LEU A 307 -16.18 4.36 14.56
N HIS A 308 -16.85 5.26 13.84
CA HIS A 308 -18.14 5.84 14.20
C HIS A 308 -19.32 4.90 13.92
N SER A 309 -19.15 3.90 13.04
CA SER A 309 -20.15 2.85 12.79
C SER A 309 -20.06 1.68 13.75
N ILE A 310 -18.96 1.56 14.51
CA ILE A 310 -18.88 0.60 15.61
C ILE A 310 -19.26 1.38 16.86
N LEU A 311 -20.32 0.93 17.55
CA LEU A 311 -20.78 1.51 18.81
C LEU A 311 -19.73 1.25 19.90
N LEU A 312 -18.57 1.91 19.85
CA LEU A 312 -17.52 1.80 20.86
C LEU A 312 -17.75 2.83 21.96
N TRP A 313 -17.14 2.61 23.13
CA TRP A 313 -17.19 3.58 24.23
C TRP A 313 -16.59 4.90 23.79
N GLN A 314 -17.29 5.99 24.10
CA GLN A 314 -16.76 7.34 23.92
C GLN A 314 -15.94 7.74 25.14
N ILE A 315 -14.98 8.65 24.95
CA ILE A 315 -14.12 9.12 26.05
C ILE A 315 -14.91 9.79 27.18
N ASP A 316 -16.07 10.37 26.86
CA ASP A 316 -16.95 11.03 27.83
C ASP A 316 -17.63 10.03 28.78
N GLU A 317 -17.74 8.77 28.38
CA GLU A 317 -18.31 7.68 29.19
C GLU A 317 -17.28 7.09 30.18
N ALA A 318 -16.01 7.45 30.05
CA ALA A 318 -14.94 6.93 30.89
C ALA A 318 -14.94 7.55 32.29
N THR A 319 -14.54 6.77 33.30
CA THR A 319 -14.31 7.29 34.65
C THR A 319 -13.09 8.23 34.68
N GLU A 320 -13.02 9.11 35.68
CA GLU A 320 -11.90 10.07 35.79
C GLU A 320 -10.54 9.38 35.94
N GLU A 321 -10.49 8.19 36.53
CA GLU A 321 -9.28 7.38 36.61
C GLU A 321 -8.83 6.87 35.23
N ILE A 322 -9.77 6.37 34.41
CA ILE A 322 -9.50 5.94 33.04
C ILE A 322 -9.06 7.13 32.19
N LYS A 323 -9.75 8.28 32.31
CA LYS A 323 -9.37 9.52 31.61
C LYS A 323 -7.97 9.99 32.00
N LYS A 324 -7.61 9.94 33.27
CA LYS A 324 -6.26 10.29 33.76
C LYS A 324 -5.20 9.36 33.17
N THR A 325 -5.46 8.05 33.14
CA THR A 325 -4.56 7.05 32.56
C THR A 325 -4.38 7.28 31.06
N LEU A 326 -5.48 7.49 30.33
CA LEU A 326 -5.45 7.81 28.90
C LEU A 326 -4.68 9.10 28.61
N LYS A 327 -4.92 10.17 29.39
CA LYS A 327 -4.21 11.44 29.23
C LYS A 327 -2.69 11.26 29.38
N ARG A 328 -2.26 10.42 30.32
CA ARG A 328 -0.85 10.05 30.49
C ARG A 328 -0.32 9.30 29.27
N THR A 329 -1.02 8.28 28.79
CA THR A 329 -0.63 7.50 27.61
C THR A 329 -0.53 8.39 26.36
N TRP A 330 -1.53 9.25 26.12
CA TRP A 330 -1.53 10.20 25.01
C TRP A 330 -0.37 11.19 25.08
N PHE A 331 -0.03 11.68 26.28
CA PHE A 331 1.13 12.55 26.44
C PHE A 331 2.42 11.88 25.96
N PHE A 332 2.67 10.63 26.34
CA PHE A 332 3.86 9.89 25.91
C PHE A 332 3.86 9.58 24.41
N ILE A 333 2.70 9.22 23.85
CA ILE A 333 2.53 9.03 22.41
C ILE A 333 2.84 10.33 21.65
N THR A 334 2.25 11.45 22.06
CA THR A 334 2.50 12.75 21.43
C THR A 334 3.97 13.13 21.53
N LEU A 335 4.59 12.95 22.70
CA LEU A 335 6.01 13.21 22.89
C LEU A 335 6.88 12.37 21.96
N TYR A 336 6.62 11.06 21.89
CA TYR A 336 7.34 10.15 21.01
C TYR A 336 7.25 10.58 19.53
N ILE A 337 6.05 10.94 19.08
CA ILE A 337 5.80 11.39 17.71
C ILE A 337 6.55 12.70 17.44
N VAL A 338 6.42 13.69 18.33
CA VAL A 338 7.11 14.99 18.18
C VAL A 338 8.62 14.79 18.10
N VAL A 339 9.18 13.95 18.96
CA VAL A 339 10.61 13.60 18.93
C VAL A 339 10.98 12.89 17.62
N SER A 340 10.18 11.92 17.17
CA SER A 340 10.44 11.18 15.93
C SER A 340 10.43 12.08 14.70
N VAL A 341 9.46 13.01 14.61
CA VAL A 341 9.39 14.01 13.53
C VAL A 341 10.57 14.98 13.62
N ALA A 342 10.92 15.44 14.82
CA ALA A 342 12.07 16.33 15.00
C ALA A 342 13.38 15.66 14.56
N VAL A 343 13.61 14.41 14.95
CA VAL A 343 14.79 13.63 14.54
C VAL A 343 14.81 13.38 13.03
N ALA A 344 13.64 13.10 12.42
CA ALA A 344 13.53 12.95 10.96
C ALA A 344 13.88 14.25 10.22
N LEU A 345 13.36 15.39 10.68
CA LEU A 345 13.68 16.70 10.11
C LEU A 345 15.16 17.07 10.29
N LEU A 346 15.75 16.78 11.46
CA LEU A 346 17.18 16.95 11.71
C LEU A 346 18.03 16.09 10.75
N THR A 347 17.60 14.86 10.48
CA THR A 347 18.26 13.97 9.50
C THR A 347 18.19 14.57 8.09
N CYS A 348 17.03 15.09 7.68
CA CYS A 348 16.90 15.79 6.39
C CYS A 348 17.83 17.00 6.31
N LEU A 349 17.85 17.83 7.35
CA LEU A 349 18.74 19.00 7.41
C LEU A 349 20.22 18.58 7.30
N ALA A 350 20.63 17.53 8.03
CA ALA A 350 21.98 16.99 7.93
C ALA A 350 22.33 16.52 6.50
N CYS A 351 21.39 15.88 5.81
CA CYS A 351 21.55 15.44 4.41
C CYS A 351 21.55 16.58 3.39
N VAL A 352 20.90 17.69 3.72
CA VAL A 352 20.81 18.87 2.85
C VAL A 352 22.06 19.74 2.97
N VAL A 353 22.56 19.95 4.19
CA VAL A 353 23.71 20.81 4.47
C VAL A 353 25.00 20.24 3.87
N GLN A 354 25.21 18.93 3.95
CA GLN A 354 26.37 18.27 3.37
C GLN A 354 25.98 17.57 2.07
N THR A 355 26.62 17.89 0.94
CA THR A 355 26.40 17.18 -0.33
C THR A 355 26.71 15.69 -0.16
N PRO A 356 25.71 14.79 -0.22
CA PRO A 356 25.88 13.42 0.23
C PRO A 356 26.30 12.51 -0.93
N LYS A 357 27.36 12.91 -1.66
CA LYS A 357 27.88 12.13 -2.80
C LYS A 357 28.25 10.70 -2.40
N GLU A 358 28.70 10.54 -1.15
CA GLU A 358 29.09 9.25 -0.57
C GLU A 358 27.89 8.35 -0.21
N PHE A 359 26.70 8.92 0.00
CA PHE A 359 25.51 8.18 0.50
C PHE A 359 24.47 7.92 -0.57
N PHE A 360 24.37 8.82 -1.54
CA PHE A 360 23.48 8.61 -2.68
C PHE A 360 24.33 8.61 -3.94
N PHE A 361 24.56 7.40 -4.46
CA PHE A 361 25.24 7.15 -5.72
C PHE A 361 24.69 8.01 -6.87
N PHE A 362 23.41 8.38 -6.79
CA PHE A 362 22.77 9.27 -7.74
C PHE A 362 23.44 10.65 -7.85
N PHE A 363 23.98 11.23 -6.77
CA PHE A 363 24.66 12.54 -6.87
C PHE A 363 25.95 12.44 -7.67
N GLU A 364 26.71 11.36 -7.48
CA GLU A 364 27.94 11.11 -8.24
C GLU A 364 27.61 10.91 -9.72
N ILE A 365 26.57 10.11 -10.02
CA ILE A 365 26.06 9.97 -11.39
C ILE A 365 25.62 11.34 -11.95
N ALA A 366 24.86 12.12 -11.17
CA ALA A 366 24.35 13.41 -11.58
C ALA A 366 25.48 14.40 -11.89
N GLU A 367 26.59 14.36 -11.15
CA GLU A 367 27.71 15.25 -11.39
C GLU A 367 28.60 14.78 -12.53
N GLN A 368 28.90 13.48 -12.59
CA GLN A 368 29.77 12.91 -13.60
C GLN A 368 29.12 12.92 -14.99
N TYR A 369 27.83 12.55 -15.07
CA TYR A 369 27.14 12.41 -16.35
C TYR A 369 26.21 13.60 -16.68
N PHE A 370 25.79 14.39 -15.69
CA PHE A 370 24.82 15.49 -15.87
C PHE A 370 25.24 16.84 -15.26
N PRO A 371 26.47 17.33 -15.52
CA PRO A 371 27.02 18.48 -14.81
C PRO A 371 26.19 19.77 -14.94
N GLN A 372 25.48 19.96 -16.07
CA GLN A 372 24.61 21.11 -16.30
C GLN A 372 23.30 21.05 -15.50
N TRP A 373 22.80 19.84 -15.21
CA TRP A 373 21.53 19.62 -14.50
C TRP A 373 21.71 19.23 -13.03
N LYS A 374 22.96 19.10 -12.57
CA LYS A 374 23.28 18.65 -11.21
C LYS A 374 22.55 19.45 -10.13
N THR A 375 22.39 20.77 -10.33
CA THR A 375 21.70 21.65 -9.38
C THR A 375 20.21 21.30 -9.26
N PHE A 376 19.54 21.08 -10.40
CA PHE A 376 18.13 20.71 -10.43
C PHE A 376 17.91 19.35 -9.77
N PHE A 377 18.67 18.34 -10.17
CA PHE A 377 18.61 17.00 -9.58
C PHE A 377 18.90 17.01 -8.08
N THR A 378 19.88 17.82 -7.67
CA THR A 378 20.23 17.95 -6.26
C THR A 378 19.12 18.58 -5.45
N PHE A 379 18.52 19.65 -5.97
CA PHE A 379 17.37 20.29 -5.35
C PHE A 379 16.17 19.34 -5.23
N THR A 380 15.87 18.59 -6.29
CA THR A 380 14.75 17.64 -6.32
C THR A 380 14.92 16.53 -5.29
N ILE A 381 16.09 15.90 -5.21
CA ILE A 381 16.34 14.84 -4.22
C ILE A 381 16.31 15.40 -2.80
N LYS A 382 16.97 16.53 -2.56
CA LYS A 382 16.97 17.18 -1.24
C LYS A 382 15.54 17.54 -0.78
N SER A 383 14.71 18.01 -1.69
CA SER A 383 13.29 18.30 -1.41
C SER A 383 12.48 17.03 -1.16
N ALA A 384 12.72 15.98 -1.96
CA ALA A 384 12.07 14.69 -1.79
C ALA A 384 12.39 14.04 -0.43
N LEU A 385 13.60 14.24 0.11
CA LEU A 385 13.95 13.76 1.45
C LEU A 385 13.07 14.36 2.55
N PHE A 386 12.67 15.64 2.47
CA PHE A 386 11.74 16.24 3.44
C PHE A 386 10.34 15.65 3.31
N VAL A 387 9.87 15.43 2.08
CA VAL A 387 8.59 14.76 1.85
C VAL A 387 8.65 13.35 2.42
N LEU A 388 9.72 12.60 2.17
CA LEU A 388 9.91 11.24 2.67
C LEU A 388 10.00 11.18 4.20
N ALA A 389 10.69 12.12 4.85
CA ALA A 389 10.71 12.18 6.30
C ALA A 389 9.34 12.47 6.89
N TYR A 390 8.59 13.40 6.29
CA TYR A 390 7.21 13.66 6.72
C TYR A 390 6.32 12.44 6.48
N THR A 391 6.26 11.91 5.26
CA THR A 391 5.32 10.84 4.90
C THR A 391 5.71 9.50 5.51
N GLY A 392 7.00 9.18 5.54
CA GLY A 392 7.52 7.90 6.01
C GLY A 392 7.52 7.75 7.52
N VAL A 393 7.82 8.81 8.28
CA VAL A 393 7.86 8.74 9.75
C VAL A 393 6.51 9.11 10.35
N SER A 394 5.88 10.18 9.85
CA SER A 394 4.69 10.73 10.48
C SER A 394 3.47 9.86 10.23
N ILE A 395 3.14 9.56 8.97
CA ILE A 395 1.82 9.01 8.62
C ILE A 395 1.58 7.61 9.24
N PRO A 396 2.47 6.62 9.06
CA PRO A 396 2.26 5.29 9.63
C PRO A 396 2.33 5.32 11.15
N GLY A 397 3.23 6.12 11.71
CA GLY A 397 3.36 6.33 13.15
C GLY A 397 2.07 6.90 13.74
N PHE A 398 1.64 8.07 13.29
CA PHE A 398 0.41 8.72 13.75
C PHE A 398 -0.80 7.80 13.66
N ALA A 399 -0.99 7.12 12.53
CA ALA A 399 -2.11 6.20 12.36
C ALA A 399 -2.05 5.06 13.39
N SER A 400 -0.90 4.39 13.52
CA SER A 400 -0.73 3.25 14.42
C SER A 400 -0.91 3.64 15.89
N PHE A 401 -0.31 4.76 16.30
CA PHE A 401 -0.46 5.29 17.66
C PHE A 401 -1.89 5.75 17.97
N TYR A 402 -2.57 6.35 16.98
CA TYR A 402 -3.96 6.74 17.15
C TYR A 402 -4.85 5.52 17.39
N PHE A 403 -4.66 4.46 16.61
CA PHE A 403 -5.38 3.21 16.81
C PHE A 403 -5.05 2.56 18.14
N TYR A 404 -3.77 2.53 18.52
CA TYR A 404 -3.35 2.02 19.81
C TYR A 404 -4.05 2.74 20.97
N GLY A 405 -4.15 4.08 20.91
CA GLY A 405 -4.89 4.87 21.90
C GLY A 405 -6.37 4.48 21.99
N HIS A 406 -7.04 4.25 20.85
CA HIS A 406 -8.42 3.76 20.82
C HIS A 406 -8.57 2.36 21.40
N ILE A 407 -7.69 1.44 21.03
CA ILE A 407 -7.67 0.06 21.56
C ILE A 407 -7.49 0.09 23.08
N THR A 408 -6.57 0.94 23.57
CA THR A 408 -6.32 1.15 25.00
C THR A 408 -7.56 1.65 25.74
N LEU A 409 -8.27 2.63 25.18
CA LEU A 409 -9.55 3.11 25.75
C LEU A 409 -10.57 1.96 25.85
N GLN A 410 -10.79 1.21 24.76
CA GLN A 410 -11.77 0.12 24.76
C GLN A 410 -11.40 -0.99 25.75
N LYS A 411 -10.10 -1.33 25.86
CA LYS A 411 -9.59 -2.26 26.88
C LYS A 411 -9.90 -1.78 28.29
N LEU A 412 -9.51 -0.55 28.62
CA LEU A 412 -9.67 -0.01 29.98
C LEU A 412 -11.14 0.05 30.39
N MET A 413 -12.02 0.43 29.46
CA MET A 413 -13.46 0.43 29.68
C MET A 413 -14.01 -0.98 29.91
N LEU A 414 -13.62 -1.96 29.09
CA LEU A 414 -14.05 -3.34 29.26
C LEU A 414 -13.53 -3.94 30.59
N LYS A 415 -12.26 -3.70 30.92
CA LYS A 415 -11.65 -4.09 32.20
C LYS A 415 -12.42 -3.50 33.38
N HIS A 416 -12.74 -2.21 33.32
CA HIS A 416 -13.54 -1.55 34.35
C HIS A 416 -14.95 -2.15 34.46
N CYS A 417 -15.62 -2.46 33.35
CA CYS A 417 -16.91 -3.13 33.37
C CYS A 417 -16.82 -4.52 34.02
N LEU A 418 -15.79 -5.31 33.71
CA LEU A 418 -15.57 -6.64 34.29
C LEU A 418 -15.35 -6.58 35.80
N GLN A 419 -14.44 -5.72 36.24
CA GLN A 419 -14.15 -5.52 37.67
C GLN A 419 -15.39 -5.03 38.44
N ASN A 420 -16.30 -4.34 37.77
CA ASN A 420 -17.53 -3.83 38.38
C ASN A 420 -18.80 -4.66 38.13
N ILE A 421 -18.67 -5.91 37.66
CA ILE A 421 -19.84 -6.77 37.42
C ILE A 421 -20.63 -6.98 38.71
N ASN A 422 -19.95 -7.20 39.84
CA ASN A 422 -20.57 -7.46 41.14
C ASN A 422 -20.85 -6.21 41.98
N THR A 423 -20.34 -5.03 41.57
CA THR A 423 -20.46 -3.78 42.32
C THR A 423 -21.91 -3.49 42.70
N ASN A 424 -22.08 -3.03 43.95
CA ASN A 424 -23.32 -2.83 44.71
C ASN A 424 -23.83 -4.07 45.47
N TYR A 425 -23.15 -5.22 45.38
CA TYR A 425 -23.53 -6.44 46.08
C TYR A 425 -22.42 -7.06 46.95
N ASP A 426 -21.24 -6.45 47.00
CA ASP A 426 -20.05 -6.96 47.69
C ASP A 426 -20.20 -7.01 49.24
N LYS A 427 -21.22 -6.32 49.79
CA LYS A 427 -21.50 -6.24 51.23
C LYS A 427 -22.86 -6.83 51.62
N VAL A 428 -23.50 -7.57 50.71
CA VAL A 428 -24.88 -8.02 50.89
C VAL A 428 -24.91 -9.51 51.27
N ASP A 429 -25.73 -9.87 52.26
CA ASP A 429 -25.88 -11.27 52.75
C ASP A 429 -26.05 -12.29 51.61
N ASN A 430 -25.45 -13.47 51.78
CA ASN A 430 -25.49 -14.61 50.83
C ASN A 430 -26.90 -14.95 50.31
N VAL A 431 -27.94 -14.70 51.10
CA VAL A 431 -29.34 -14.92 50.72
C VAL A 431 -29.76 -14.03 49.54
N ARG A 432 -29.28 -12.78 49.47
CA ARG A 432 -29.63 -11.85 48.38
C ARG A 432 -28.83 -12.09 47.10
N LEU A 433 -27.67 -12.74 47.19
CA LEU A 433 -26.88 -13.18 46.02
C LEU A 433 -27.59 -14.31 45.24
N SER A 434 -28.51 -15.03 45.87
CA SER A 434 -29.36 -16.01 45.18
C SER A 434 -30.65 -15.41 44.61
N SER A 435 -30.89 -14.10 44.80
CA SER A 435 -32.12 -13.48 44.32
C SER A 435 -32.19 -13.46 42.79
N VAL A 436 -33.38 -13.72 42.25
CA VAL A 436 -33.65 -13.69 40.80
C VAL A 436 -33.28 -12.33 40.20
N THR A 437 -33.52 -11.24 40.94
CA THR A 437 -33.18 -9.88 40.52
C THR A 437 -31.67 -9.68 40.37
N TYR A 438 -30.86 -10.14 41.33
CA TYR A 438 -29.40 -10.08 41.25
C TYR A 438 -28.89 -10.92 40.08
N GLN A 439 -29.32 -12.17 39.96
CA GLN A 439 -28.87 -13.07 38.88
C GLN A 439 -29.23 -12.54 37.49
N ARG A 440 -30.40 -11.90 37.35
CA ARG A 440 -30.81 -11.22 36.10
C ARG A 440 -29.93 -10.00 35.79
N LEU A 441 -29.57 -9.21 36.80
CA LEU A 441 -28.69 -8.05 36.63
C LEU A 441 -27.27 -8.48 36.23
N ILE A 442 -26.72 -9.50 36.89
CA ILE A 442 -25.43 -10.10 36.53
C ILE A 442 -25.47 -10.63 35.10
N ASN A 443 -26.55 -11.33 34.72
CA ASN A 443 -26.73 -11.82 33.35
C ASN A 443 -26.66 -10.68 32.33
N GLN A 444 -27.37 -9.57 32.59
CA GLN A 444 -27.35 -8.39 31.71
C GLN A 444 -25.95 -7.75 31.63
N ARG A 445 -25.27 -7.55 32.76
CA ARG A 445 -23.91 -6.98 32.80
C ARG A 445 -22.89 -7.87 32.09
N LEU A 446 -22.98 -9.19 32.30
CA LEU A 446 -22.11 -10.17 31.65
C LEU A 446 -22.35 -10.23 30.14
N LEU A 447 -23.60 -10.29 29.70
CA LEU A 447 -23.94 -10.26 28.27
C LEU A 447 -23.47 -8.95 27.61
N PHE A 448 -23.56 -7.83 28.31
CA PHE A 448 -23.00 -6.57 27.85
C PHE A 448 -21.48 -6.68 27.65
N CYS A 449 -20.72 -7.16 28.64
CA CYS A 449 -19.27 -7.35 28.53
C CYS A 449 -18.90 -8.29 27.38
N VAL A 450 -19.61 -9.42 27.22
CA VAL A 450 -19.39 -10.39 26.14
C VAL A 450 -19.63 -9.76 24.77
N THR A 451 -20.75 -9.07 24.60
CA THR A 451 -21.09 -8.40 23.34
C THR A 451 -20.05 -7.34 22.99
N ARG A 452 -19.65 -6.53 23.97
CA ARG A 452 -18.61 -5.50 23.81
C ARG A 452 -17.25 -6.09 23.46
N HIS A 453 -16.84 -7.17 24.11
CA HIS A 453 -15.61 -7.87 23.76
C HIS A 453 -15.62 -8.40 22.33
N ILE A 454 -16.72 -9.01 21.89
CA ILE A 454 -16.85 -9.50 20.51
C ILE A 454 -16.70 -8.35 19.51
N ASP A 455 -17.35 -7.22 19.75
CA ASP A 455 -17.27 -6.05 18.88
C ASP A 455 -15.87 -5.43 18.90
N PHE A 456 -15.23 -5.40 20.07
CA PHE A 456 -13.84 -4.99 20.24
C PHE A 456 -12.87 -5.90 19.47
N CYS A 457 -13.01 -7.24 19.55
CA CYS A 457 -12.19 -8.17 18.77
C CYS A 457 -12.36 -7.95 17.26
N LYS A 458 -13.60 -7.77 16.78
CA LYS A 458 -13.86 -7.47 15.36
C LYS A 458 -13.20 -6.17 14.94
N TYR A 459 -13.25 -5.15 15.80
CA TYR A 459 -12.62 -3.86 15.58
C TYR A 459 -11.09 -3.98 15.49
N VAL A 460 -10.46 -4.65 16.45
CA VAL A 460 -9.01 -4.89 16.47
C VAL A 460 -8.58 -5.67 15.23
N VAL A 461 -9.23 -6.80 14.90
CA VAL A 461 -8.90 -7.59 13.70
C VAL A 461 -9.00 -6.76 12.41
N ARG A 462 -10.01 -5.89 12.32
CA ARG A 462 -10.16 -5.01 11.16
C ARG A 462 -9.04 -3.97 11.06
N ILE A 463 -8.65 -3.37 12.18
CA ILE A 463 -7.54 -2.41 12.23
C ILE A 463 -6.23 -3.10 11.90
N MET A 464 -5.96 -4.27 12.47
CA MET A 464 -4.73 -5.00 12.21
C MET A 464 -4.59 -5.30 10.72
N ARG A 465 -5.65 -5.77 10.04
CA ARG A 465 -5.60 -5.95 8.57
C ARG A 465 -5.30 -4.67 7.78
N LEU A 466 -5.69 -3.50 8.30
CA LEU A 466 -5.35 -2.22 7.67
C LEU A 466 -3.89 -1.83 7.96
N LEU A 467 -3.42 -2.09 9.19
CA LEU A 467 -2.05 -1.82 9.60
C LEU A 467 -1.05 -2.79 8.97
N ASP A 468 -1.39 -4.06 8.76
CA ASP A 468 -0.52 -5.10 8.21
C ASP A 468 0.08 -4.70 6.86
N VAL A 469 -0.68 -3.96 6.04
CA VAL A 469 -0.21 -3.43 4.73
C VAL A 469 0.92 -2.42 4.89
N TYR A 470 0.98 -1.71 6.03
CA TYR A 470 1.98 -0.69 6.31
C TYR A 470 3.09 -1.21 7.23
N VAL A 471 2.75 -1.90 8.31
CA VAL A 471 3.71 -2.37 9.32
C VAL A 471 4.80 -3.20 8.66
N LEU A 472 4.44 -4.13 7.78
CA LEU A 472 5.40 -5.02 7.15
C LEU A 472 6.42 -4.28 6.25
N PRO A 473 6.01 -3.51 5.21
CA PRO A 473 6.98 -2.79 4.39
C PRO A 473 7.86 -1.87 5.21
N TYR A 474 7.30 -1.17 6.21
CA TYR A 474 8.07 -0.22 7.01
C TYR A 474 9.06 -0.91 7.96
N GLU A 475 8.70 -2.05 8.54
CA GLU A 475 9.61 -2.80 9.41
C GLU A 475 10.74 -3.47 8.62
N VAL A 476 10.42 -4.05 7.45
CA VAL A 476 11.43 -4.63 6.55
C VAL A 476 12.34 -3.53 6.00
N LEU A 477 11.78 -2.43 5.50
CA LEU A 477 12.57 -1.31 4.99
C LEU A 477 13.41 -0.68 6.10
N GLY A 478 12.85 -0.46 7.30
CA GLY A 478 13.58 0.06 8.45
C GLY A 478 14.74 -0.86 8.84
N THR A 479 14.52 -2.18 8.86
CA THR A 479 15.58 -3.16 9.16
C THR A 479 16.67 -3.16 8.10
N VAL A 480 16.29 -3.19 6.81
CA VAL A 480 17.23 -3.18 5.68
C VAL A 480 18.05 -1.88 5.67
N VAL A 481 17.41 -0.73 5.88
CA VAL A 481 18.08 0.57 5.95
C VAL A 481 19.04 0.62 7.13
N THR A 482 18.61 0.17 8.32
CA THR A 482 19.48 0.09 9.51
C THR A 482 20.69 -0.79 9.24
N ALA A 483 20.47 -2.01 8.76
CA ALA A 483 21.55 -2.94 8.43
C ALA A 483 22.50 -2.35 7.38
N SER A 484 21.97 -1.70 6.34
CA SER A 484 22.78 -1.06 5.29
C SER A 484 23.64 0.07 5.86
N ILE A 485 23.12 0.89 6.77
CA ILE A 485 23.89 1.97 7.41
C ILE A 485 24.99 1.39 8.30
N PHE A 486 24.71 0.33 9.06
CA PHE A 486 25.73 -0.33 9.89
C PHE A 486 26.82 -0.95 9.02
N VAL A 487 26.45 -1.72 8.00
CA VAL A 487 27.41 -2.31 7.04
C VAL A 487 28.24 -1.22 6.39
N PHE A 488 27.64 -0.13 5.94
CA PHE A 488 28.37 1.02 5.39
C PHE A 488 29.35 1.63 6.41
N SER A 489 28.90 1.82 7.65
CA SER A 489 29.72 2.45 8.70
C SER A 489 30.96 1.64 9.05
N PHE A 490 30.88 0.30 8.95
CA PHE A 490 32.05 -0.58 9.12
C PHE A 490 32.87 -0.69 7.83
N ALA A 491 32.21 -0.90 6.69
CA ALA A 491 32.84 -1.11 5.38
C ALA A 491 33.64 0.11 4.86
N PHE A 492 33.31 1.32 5.31
CA PHE A 492 33.92 2.54 4.79
C PHE A 492 35.37 2.72 5.30
N GLU A 493 36.34 2.62 4.38
CA GLU A 493 37.78 2.76 4.67
C GLU A 493 38.22 4.23 4.88
N GLY A 494 37.37 5.21 4.57
CA GLY A 494 37.68 6.63 4.71
C GLY A 494 37.44 7.19 6.12
N SER A 495 37.82 8.45 6.34
CA SER A 495 37.51 9.15 7.59
C SER A 495 36.03 9.54 7.63
N LEU A 496 35.29 9.03 8.62
CA LEU A 496 33.92 9.46 8.92
C LEU A 496 33.86 10.82 9.65
N ALA A 497 34.99 11.49 9.84
CA ALA A 497 35.06 12.80 10.49
C ALA A 497 34.21 13.83 9.71
N GLY A 498 33.10 14.24 10.31
CA GLY A 498 32.11 15.14 9.70
C GLY A 498 30.80 14.47 9.27
N GLN A 499 30.79 13.14 9.10
CA GLN A 499 29.60 12.37 8.71
C GLN A 499 28.88 11.72 9.89
N TYR A 500 29.55 11.58 11.04
CA TYR A 500 29.00 10.95 12.25
C TYR A 500 27.62 11.47 12.64
N PHE A 501 27.42 12.80 12.58
CA PHE A 501 26.13 13.40 12.92
C PHE A 501 25.02 12.90 11.98
N ARG A 502 25.27 12.87 10.66
CA ARG A 502 24.30 12.40 9.66
C ARG A 502 23.98 10.93 9.87
N ILE A 503 24.99 10.08 10.00
CA ILE A 503 24.82 8.64 10.24
C ILE A 503 24.03 8.41 11.53
N ALA A 504 24.41 9.08 12.62
CA ALA A 504 23.73 8.98 13.91
C ALA A 504 22.26 9.38 13.81
N THR A 505 21.95 10.48 13.12
CA THR A 505 20.54 10.90 12.93
C THR A 505 19.75 9.91 12.08
N PHE A 506 20.34 9.34 11.03
CA PHE A 506 19.71 8.30 10.20
C PHE A 506 19.41 7.02 10.97
N VAL A 507 20.39 6.54 11.76
CA VAL A 507 20.19 5.40 12.66
C VAL A 507 19.11 5.71 13.67
N ALA A 508 19.12 6.92 14.26
CA ALA A 508 18.10 7.32 15.22
C ALA A 508 16.69 7.31 14.62
N VAL A 509 16.48 7.83 13.39
CA VAL A 509 15.18 7.75 12.70
C VAL A 509 14.76 6.31 12.46
N SER A 510 15.68 5.48 11.97
CA SER A 510 15.36 4.09 11.66
C SER A 510 15.01 3.31 12.92
N CYS A 511 15.78 3.51 14.00
CA CYS A 511 15.52 2.92 15.29
C CYS A 511 14.21 3.40 15.90
N THR A 512 13.84 4.68 15.80
CA THR A 512 12.54 5.14 16.31
C THR A 512 11.42 4.41 15.60
N ILE A 513 11.41 4.35 14.26
CA ILE A 513 10.38 3.62 13.49
C ILE A 513 10.24 2.18 13.98
N VAL A 514 11.34 1.42 14.03
CA VAL A 514 11.33 0.01 14.46
C VAL A 514 10.84 -0.13 15.90
N VAL A 515 11.37 0.67 16.83
CA VAL A 515 10.99 0.63 18.25
C VAL A 515 9.52 0.99 18.43
N GLY A 516 9.01 2.00 17.71
CA GLY A 516 7.61 2.42 17.78
C GLY A 516 6.64 1.28 17.44
N PHE A 517 6.88 0.57 16.34
CA PHE A 517 6.05 -0.56 15.94
C PHE A 517 6.16 -1.75 16.90
N VAL A 518 7.39 -2.08 17.34
CA VAL A 518 7.65 -3.15 18.30
C VAL A 518 6.95 -2.89 19.64
N VAL A 519 7.03 -1.65 20.15
CA VAL A 519 6.37 -1.25 21.40
C VAL A 519 4.85 -1.32 21.26
N ILE A 520 4.28 -0.76 20.18
CA ILE A 520 2.83 -0.84 19.96
C ILE A 520 2.36 -2.30 19.89
N GLY A 521 3.10 -3.13 19.16
CA GLY A 521 2.78 -4.54 19.00
C GLY A 521 2.84 -5.32 20.32
N GLN A 522 3.87 -5.06 21.14
CA GLN A 522 3.96 -5.63 22.49
C GLN A 522 2.81 -5.16 23.37
N GLU A 523 2.54 -3.85 23.42
CA GLU A 523 1.49 -3.31 24.27
C GLU A 523 0.13 -3.92 23.91
N ILE A 524 -0.15 -4.18 22.63
CA ILE A 524 -1.35 -4.91 22.21
C ILE A 524 -1.39 -6.34 22.78
N GLU A 525 -0.27 -7.04 22.79
CA GLU A 525 -0.18 -8.39 23.38
C GLU A 525 -0.42 -8.36 24.90
N ASP A 526 0.26 -7.46 25.61
CA ASP A 526 0.14 -7.27 27.06
C ASP A 526 -1.29 -6.86 27.45
N MET A 527 -1.91 -6.01 26.64
CA MET A 527 -3.30 -5.58 26.79
C MET A 527 -4.29 -6.75 26.80
N TRP A 528 -4.08 -7.76 25.94
CA TRP A 528 -4.93 -8.95 25.91
C TRP A 528 -4.72 -9.83 27.13
N GLN A 529 -3.47 -9.96 27.58
CA GLN A 529 -3.14 -10.69 28.80
C GLN A 529 -3.81 -10.04 30.01
N GLU A 530 -3.68 -8.73 30.19
CA GLU A 530 -4.31 -7.99 31.29
C GLU A 530 -5.85 -8.13 31.30
N LEU A 531 -6.47 -8.19 30.11
CA LEU A 531 -7.91 -8.39 30.00
C LEU A 531 -8.31 -9.82 30.42
N SER A 532 -7.50 -10.82 30.04
CA SER A 532 -7.68 -12.20 30.46
C SER A 532 -7.53 -12.33 31.98
N ASP A 533 -6.52 -11.69 32.56
CA ASP A 533 -6.27 -11.68 33.99
C ASP A 533 -7.44 -11.02 34.73
N ALA A 534 -7.89 -9.85 34.29
CA ALA A 534 -9.05 -9.16 34.85
C ALA A 534 -10.33 -9.98 34.73
N ALA A 535 -10.51 -10.74 33.64
CA ALA A 535 -11.65 -11.64 33.51
C ALA A 535 -11.55 -12.79 34.52
N SER A 536 -10.36 -13.31 34.81
CA SER A 536 -10.13 -14.41 35.77
C SER A 536 -10.35 -14.01 37.23
N GLU A 537 -10.17 -12.72 37.56
CA GLU A 537 -10.36 -12.17 38.91
C GLU A 537 -11.85 -11.98 39.30
N VAL A 538 -12.79 -12.15 38.35
CA VAL A 538 -14.21 -11.92 38.62
C VAL A 538 -14.75 -12.98 39.57
N GLU A 539 -15.40 -12.57 40.67
CA GLU A 539 -16.02 -13.47 41.63
C GLU A 539 -17.33 -14.10 41.09
N TRP A 540 -17.19 -15.19 40.32
CA TRP A 540 -18.31 -15.84 39.61
C TRP A 540 -18.95 -17.01 40.38
N TYR A 541 -18.36 -17.43 41.51
CA TYR A 541 -18.77 -18.63 42.25
C TYR A 541 -20.21 -18.56 42.78
N ASN A 542 -20.72 -17.36 43.08
CA ASN A 542 -22.10 -17.11 43.54
C ASN A 542 -23.13 -17.01 42.40
N TRP A 543 -22.72 -17.13 41.14
CA TRP A 543 -23.63 -17.01 40.00
C TRP A 543 -24.41 -18.32 39.73
N ASN A 544 -25.59 -18.19 39.14
CA ASN A 544 -26.37 -19.32 38.68
C ASN A 544 -25.68 -20.06 37.51
N GLN A 545 -26.13 -21.29 37.21
CA GLN A 545 -25.49 -22.13 36.20
C GLN A 545 -25.47 -21.49 34.80
N THR A 546 -26.51 -20.74 34.44
CA THR A 546 -26.60 -20.04 33.15
C THR A 546 -25.50 -18.97 33.02
N ASN A 547 -25.33 -18.13 34.04
CA ASN A 547 -24.32 -17.08 34.08
C ASN A 547 -22.91 -17.66 34.10
N LYS A 548 -22.68 -18.73 34.89
CA LYS A 548 -21.41 -19.46 34.93
C LYS A 548 -21.01 -19.97 33.55
N ARG A 549 -21.95 -20.57 32.82
CA ARG A 549 -21.69 -21.09 31.47
C ARG A 549 -21.30 -19.98 30.49
N ILE A 550 -22.02 -18.84 30.49
CA ILE A 550 -21.69 -17.69 29.64
C ILE A 550 -20.29 -17.16 29.98
N TYR A 551 -19.98 -17.04 31.27
CA TYR A 551 -18.70 -16.55 31.74
C TYR A 551 -17.54 -17.47 31.39
N LEU A 552 -17.70 -18.79 31.51
CA LEU A 552 -16.65 -19.73 31.11
C LEU A 552 -16.35 -19.66 29.60
N ILE A 553 -17.38 -19.46 28.77
CA ILE A 553 -17.20 -19.21 27.33
C ILE A 553 -16.44 -17.90 27.12
N PHE A 554 -16.82 -16.84 27.84
CA PHE A 554 -16.13 -15.56 27.78
C PHE A 554 -14.65 -15.68 28.15
N LEU A 555 -14.36 -16.28 29.31
CA LEU A 555 -13.01 -16.50 29.84
C LEU A 555 -12.14 -17.31 28.88
N THR A 556 -12.71 -18.36 28.27
CA THR A 556 -12.01 -19.19 27.27
C THR A 556 -11.63 -18.37 26.03
N ASN A 557 -12.48 -17.42 25.63
CA ASN A 557 -12.20 -16.56 24.48
C ASN A 557 -11.21 -15.44 24.80
N THR A 558 -11.26 -14.85 26.01
CA THR A 558 -10.30 -13.82 26.44
C THR A 558 -8.91 -14.39 26.70
N SER A 559 -8.81 -15.68 27.07
CA SER A 559 -7.52 -16.37 27.28
C SER A 559 -6.72 -16.57 25.99
N LYS A 560 -7.34 -16.37 24.81
CA LYS A 560 -6.62 -16.44 23.53
C LYS A 560 -5.92 -15.11 23.28
N VAL A 561 -4.63 -15.07 23.57
CA VAL A 561 -3.79 -13.88 23.32
C VAL A 561 -3.77 -13.57 21.82
N TYR A 562 -4.22 -12.36 21.48
CA TYR A 562 -4.12 -11.85 20.12
C TYR A 562 -2.75 -11.18 19.95
N LYS A 563 -1.95 -11.73 19.04
CA LYS A 563 -0.68 -11.15 18.62
C LYS A 563 -0.85 -10.44 17.28
N VAL A 564 -0.16 -9.33 17.09
CA VAL A 564 -0.02 -8.69 15.77
C VAL A 564 0.93 -9.57 14.95
N LYS A 565 0.41 -10.39 14.05
CA LYS A 565 1.19 -11.39 13.31
C LYS A 565 1.52 -10.91 11.90
N PHE A 566 2.80 -10.90 11.56
CA PHE A 566 3.28 -10.73 10.19
C PHE A 566 3.14 -12.03 9.39
N SER A 567 3.51 -13.15 10.01
CA SER A 567 3.37 -14.50 9.45
C SER A 567 2.86 -15.44 10.55
N GLU A 568 2.59 -16.70 10.22
CA GLU A 568 2.15 -17.68 11.23
C GLU A 568 3.09 -17.74 12.45
N ASN A 569 4.38 -17.48 12.22
CA ASN A 569 5.47 -17.64 13.18
C ASN A 569 6.13 -16.33 13.62
N ILE A 570 5.77 -15.18 13.03
CA ILE A 570 6.40 -13.89 13.34
C ILE A 570 5.34 -12.92 13.83
N SER A 571 5.50 -12.43 15.06
CA SER A 571 4.67 -11.38 15.65
C SER A 571 5.47 -10.12 15.89
N VAL A 572 4.85 -8.96 15.68
CA VAL A 572 5.42 -7.65 15.96
C VAL A 572 5.36 -7.42 17.46
N ASN A 573 6.45 -7.74 18.16
CA ASN A 573 6.60 -7.60 19.60
C ASN A 573 8.09 -7.53 19.97
N TYR A 574 8.44 -7.51 21.26
CA TYR A 574 9.85 -7.40 21.67
C TYR A 574 10.73 -8.54 21.17
N GLU A 575 10.17 -9.73 20.94
CA GLU A 575 10.93 -10.85 20.37
C GLU A 575 11.43 -10.54 18.97
N LEU A 576 10.56 -9.99 18.10
CA LEU A 576 10.96 -9.55 16.76
C LEU A 576 12.00 -8.42 16.82
N GLY A 577 11.80 -7.42 17.69
CA GLY A 577 12.79 -6.36 17.90
C GLY A 577 14.17 -6.90 18.27
N LEU A 578 14.23 -7.89 19.17
CA LEU A 578 15.48 -8.57 19.53
C LEU A 578 16.08 -9.37 18.38
N GLN A 579 15.26 -10.04 17.56
CA GLN A 579 15.74 -10.76 16.37
C GLN A 579 16.35 -9.80 15.34
N VAL A 580 15.71 -8.64 15.10
CA VAL A 580 16.23 -7.59 14.23
C VAL A 580 17.57 -7.06 14.75
N LEU A 581 17.69 -6.77 16.04
CA LEU A 581 18.94 -6.33 16.65
C LEU A 581 20.05 -7.37 16.51
N LYS A 582 19.76 -8.65 16.76
CA LYS A 582 20.70 -9.76 16.57
C LYS A 582 21.15 -9.88 15.11
N ALA A 583 20.23 -9.73 14.16
CA ALA A 583 20.54 -9.78 12.74
C ALA A 583 21.47 -8.63 12.32
N VAL A 584 21.17 -7.40 12.75
CA VAL A 584 22.01 -6.21 12.48
C VAL A 584 23.41 -6.38 13.09
N TYR A 585 23.49 -6.82 14.35
CA TYR A 585 24.77 -7.07 15.01
C TYR A 585 25.58 -8.17 14.33
N SER A 586 24.93 -9.25 13.90
CA SER A 586 25.59 -10.36 13.20
C SER A 586 26.13 -9.91 11.84
N ALA A 587 25.35 -9.13 11.08
CA ALA A 587 25.78 -8.55 9.82
C ALA A 587 27.00 -7.63 10.01
N ALA A 588 26.94 -6.74 11.02
CA ALA A 588 28.05 -5.85 11.36
C ALA A 588 29.33 -6.63 11.72
N ASN A 589 29.24 -7.68 12.55
CA ASN A 589 30.37 -8.51 12.91
C ASN A 589 30.98 -9.25 11.71
N ILE A 590 30.14 -9.77 10.79
CA ILE A 590 30.61 -10.42 9.57
C ILE A 590 31.39 -9.40 8.71
N THR A 591 30.82 -8.21 8.47
CA THR A 591 31.50 -7.15 7.72
C THR A 591 32.82 -6.75 8.36
N TYR A 592 32.84 -6.58 9.69
CA TYR A 592 34.06 -6.26 10.43
C TYR A 592 35.12 -7.34 10.27
N SER A 593 34.74 -8.63 10.38
CA SER A 593 35.68 -9.75 10.22
C SER A 593 36.27 -9.81 8.80
N LEU A 594 35.46 -9.56 7.77
CA LEU A 594 35.89 -9.58 6.37
C LEU A 594 36.89 -8.46 6.02
N GLN A 595 36.89 -7.35 6.76
CA GLN A 595 37.87 -6.28 6.57
C GLN A 595 39.22 -6.56 7.24
N HIS A 596 39.27 -7.45 8.22
CA HIS A 596 40.47 -7.75 9.01
C HIS A 596 41.12 -9.09 8.65
N THR A 597 40.50 -9.86 7.76
CA THR A 597 41.09 -11.00 7.03
C THR A 597 41.60 -10.54 5.68
#